data_AF-A0A4V1SRX7-F1
#
_entry.id   AF-A0A4V1SRX7-F1
#
_cell.length_a   1.000
_cell.length_b   1.000
_cell.length_c   1.000
_cell.angle_alpha   90.00
_cell.angle_beta   90.00
_cell.angle_gamma   90.00
#
_symmetry.space_group_name_H-M   'P 1'
#
loop_
_entity.id
_entity.type
_entity.pdbx_description
1 polymer ?
#
loop_
_entity_poly.entity_id
_entity_poly.type
_entity_poly.pdbx_seq_one_letter_code
_entity_poly.pdbx_strand_id
1 'polypeptide(L)'
;VILLMFGVGLHFSLKDLLSVRALAIPGALVQIGGATVLGLGLAMLMGWGIGAGLIFGLALSVASTVVLLKALQDRHMVESEKGKIAVGWLIVEDMAMVLALVLIPAIASINGVEAATLHDPFIDFVERFTGPLGLFGILGVTIVKLAAFVGFMLVVGRRVIPFVLHYTAHTGSRELFRLAVLAIALGVAAGAAYLFGVSLALGAFFAGMILSESELSHRAAQESLPLRDAFAVLFFVSVGMLFDPGVLLRDPLPVIATVLIIVVGKSIFSFLIVVAFRHPIGTALTISASLAQIGEFSFILAALGVGLGIMPPEARDLILAGAIISIILNPLIFMALDALRPRLERKFGKDTPELAIATGRTEPGFTPVAPATAEPAQEEEPAYATAKTGHIVLVGYGRVGTVVAEALRERQVRFVVVEDAEARVSAARAMGFEVIVGNAAGVRVLNLANVDMAATVIVAIPNAFEAGQAVEQARKSNPKALIVARAHSDEEEEHLKSLGANVVILGEREIALGMVDVVN
;
A
#
# COMPACT_ATOMS: atom_id res chain seq x y z
N VAL A 1 18.81 2.52 -0.76
CA VAL A 1 18.13 2.31 -2.07
C VAL A 1 17.82 0.84 -2.33
N ILE A 2 18.80 -0.06 -2.51
CA ILE A 2 18.52 -1.48 -2.86
C ILE A 2 17.48 -2.13 -1.93
N LEU A 3 17.72 -2.14 -0.61
CA LEU A 3 16.80 -2.79 0.33
C LEU A 3 15.45 -2.08 0.47
N LEU A 4 15.44 -0.77 0.22
CA LEU A 4 14.21 0.02 0.18
C LEU A 4 13.34 -0.41 -1.01
N MET A 5 13.93 -0.43 -2.20
CA MET A 5 13.29 -0.85 -3.46
C MET A 5 12.86 -2.32 -3.43
N PHE A 6 13.68 -3.17 -2.83
CA PHE A 6 13.32 -4.57 -2.60
C PHE A 6 12.10 -4.70 -1.69
N GLY A 7 12.07 -3.93 -0.59
CA GLY A 7 10.92 -3.87 0.32
C GLY A 7 9.64 -3.36 -0.36
N VAL A 8 9.75 -2.34 -1.22
CA VAL A 8 8.64 -1.85 -2.06
C VAL A 8 8.16 -2.96 -3.00
N GLY A 9 9.08 -3.64 -3.68
CA GLY A 9 8.75 -4.79 -4.53
C GLY A 9 8.05 -5.92 -3.77
N LEU A 10 8.45 -6.19 -2.52
CA LEU A 10 7.79 -7.22 -1.68
C LEU A 10 6.34 -6.88 -1.31
N HIS A 11 6.01 -5.59 -1.22
CA HIS A 11 4.65 -5.12 -0.95
C HIS A 11 3.86 -4.86 -2.22
N PHE A 12 4.47 -5.02 -3.39
CA PHE A 12 3.78 -5.00 -4.66
C PHE A 12 2.90 -6.26 -4.77
N SER A 13 1.60 -6.04 -4.84
CA SER A 13 0.61 -7.07 -5.11
C SER A 13 -0.03 -6.77 -6.46
N LEU A 14 0.28 -7.58 -7.46
CA LEU A 14 -0.32 -7.47 -8.80
C LEU A 14 -1.84 -7.60 -8.72
N LYS A 15 -2.34 -8.40 -7.79
CA LYS A 15 -3.77 -8.60 -7.55
C LYS A 15 -4.43 -7.33 -7.03
N ASP A 16 -3.80 -6.63 -6.09
CA ASP A 16 -4.36 -5.38 -5.55
C ASP A 16 -4.36 -4.29 -6.61
N LEU A 17 -3.27 -4.14 -7.38
CA LEU A 17 -3.25 -3.23 -8.54
C LEU A 17 -4.35 -3.56 -9.56
N LEU A 18 -4.55 -4.84 -9.88
CA LEU A 18 -5.58 -5.27 -10.83
C LEU A 18 -7.00 -5.00 -10.33
N SER A 19 -7.22 -5.02 -9.02
CA SER A 19 -8.53 -4.70 -8.42
C SER A 19 -8.92 -3.23 -8.60
N VAL A 20 -7.95 -2.31 -8.62
CA VAL A 20 -8.16 -0.85 -8.76
C VAL A 20 -7.69 -0.28 -10.10
N ARG A 21 -7.35 -1.14 -11.08
CA ARG A 21 -6.71 -0.76 -12.35
C ARG A 21 -7.46 0.30 -13.16
N ALA A 22 -8.79 0.30 -13.06
CA ALA A 22 -9.65 1.21 -13.83
C ALA A 22 -9.41 2.67 -13.44
N LEU A 23 -9.03 2.93 -12.19
CA LEU A 23 -8.74 4.28 -11.69
C LEU A 23 -7.23 4.51 -11.54
N ALA A 24 -6.51 3.57 -10.92
CA ALA A 24 -5.11 3.76 -10.53
C ALA A 24 -4.17 3.95 -11.73
N ILE A 25 -4.31 3.14 -12.78
CA ILE A 25 -3.43 3.21 -13.96
C ILE A 25 -3.63 4.51 -14.75
N PRO A 26 -4.83 4.82 -15.27
CA PRO A 26 -5.01 6.06 -16.02
C PRO A 26 -4.82 7.28 -15.13
N GLY A 27 -5.20 7.21 -13.85
CA GLY A 27 -5.02 8.30 -12.92
C GLY A 27 -3.56 8.65 -12.68
N ALA A 28 -2.72 7.66 -12.38
CA ALA A 28 -1.29 7.87 -12.22
C ALA A 28 -0.64 8.42 -13.49
N LEU A 29 -0.94 7.87 -14.67
CA LEU A 29 -0.34 8.36 -15.92
C LEU A 29 -0.72 9.81 -16.23
N VAL A 30 -2.00 10.17 -16.04
CA VAL A 30 -2.47 11.55 -16.29
C VAL A 30 -1.90 12.51 -15.26
N GLN A 31 -1.85 12.12 -13.98
CA GLN A 31 -1.26 12.96 -12.93
C GLN A 31 0.26 13.12 -13.14
N ILE A 32 0.97 12.07 -13.54
CA ILE A 32 2.40 12.14 -13.87
C ILE A 32 2.61 13.12 -15.02
N GLY A 33 1.84 12.99 -16.09
CA GLY A 33 1.88 13.92 -17.22
C GLY A 33 1.60 15.35 -16.80
N GLY A 34 0.54 15.59 -16.02
CA GLY A 34 0.15 16.91 -15.53
C GLY A 34 1.22 17.56 -14.65
N ALA A 35 1.73 16.82 -13.66
CA ALA A 35 2.83 17.29 -12.79
C ALA A 35 4.12 17.53 -13.59
N THR A 36 4.41 16.67 -14.58
CA THR A 36 5.57 16.85 -15.46
C THR A 36 5.46 18.12 -16.29
N VAL A 37 4.29 18.43 -16.83
CA VAL A 37 4.05 19.67 -17.56
C VAL A 37 4.20 20.90 -16.66
N LEU A 38 3.69 20.85 -15.43
CA LEU A 38 3.89 21.94 -14.46
C LEU A 38 5.38 22.15 -14.13
N GLY A 39 6.11 21.07 -13.88
CA GLY A 39 7.55 21.13 -13.62
C GLY A 39 8.35 21.62 -14.83
N LEU A 40 8.00 21.16 -16.04
CA LEU A 40 8.58 21.66 -17.29
C LEU A 40 8.33 23.16 -17.47
N GLY A 41 7.12 23.62 -17.16
CA GLY A 41 6.78 25.04 -17.18
C GLY A 41 7.68 25.85 -16.24
N LEU A 42 7.87 25.41 -15.00
CA LEU A 42 8.77 26.05 -14.06
C LEU A 42 10.22 26.03 -14.55
N ALA A 43 10.69 24.89 -15.06
CA ALA A 43 12.04 24.75 -15.61
C ALA A 43 12.29 25.70 -16.80
N MET A 44 11.33 25.84 -17.72
CA MET A 44 11.42 26.78 -18.83
C MET A 44 11.46 28.23 -18.35
N LEU A 45 10.69 28.59 -17.32
CA LEU A 45 10.75 29.91 -16.69
C LEU A 45 12.10 30.19 -16.04
N MET A 46 12.78 29.14 -15.56
CA MET A 46 14.15 29.20 -15.03
C MET A 46 15.23 29.16 -16.13
N GLY A 47 14.83 29.11 -17.41
CA GLY A 47 15.76 29.08 -18.55
C GLY A 47 16.41 27.72 -18.78
N TRP A 48 15.89 26.64 -18.21
CA TRP A 48 16.42 25.29 -18.41
C TRP A 48 15.94 24.69 -19.73
N GLY A 49 16.75 23.78 -20.28
CA GLY A 49 16.38 23.01 -21.47
C GLY A 49 15.19 22.07 -21.25
N ILE A 50 14.54 21.67 -22.33
CA ILE A 50 13.37 20.77 -22.30
C ILE A 50 13.70 19.45 -21.59
N GLY A 51 14.88 18.88 -21.86
CA GLY A 51 15.33 17.64 -21.20
C GLY A 51 15.42 17.78 -19.68
N ALA A 52 16.03 18.87 -19.20
CA ALA A 52 16.09 19.18 -17.77
C ALA A 52 14.70 19.34 -17.17
N GLY A 53 13.81 20.07 -17.86
CA GLY A 53 12.45 20.31 -17.39
C GLY A 53 11.56 19.05 -17.37
N LEU A 54 11.73 18.13 -18.32
CA LEU A 54 11.03 16.85 -18.31
C LEU A 54 11.48 15.98 -17.13
N ILE A 55 12.78 15.86 -16.89
CA ILE A 55 13.30 15.07 -15.75
C ILE A 55 12.91 15.73 -14.42
N PHE A 56 12.98 17.06 -14.34
CA PHE A 56 12.55 17.81 -13.16
C PHE A 56 11.06 17.59 -12.87
N GLY A 57 10.20 17.75 -13.89
CA GLY A 57 8.77 17.51 -13.75
C GLY A 57 8.42 16.06 -13.40
N LEU A 58 9.10 15.07 -14.00
CA LEU A 58 8.95 13.66 -13.63
C LEU A 58 9.34 13.43 -12.17
N ALA A 59 10.42 14.05 -11.69
CA ALA A 59 10.83 13.95 -10.29
C ALA A 59 9.78 14.55 -9.35
N LEU A 60 9.11 15.65 -9.73
CA LEU A 60 8.02 16.22 -8.94
C LEU A 60 6.74 15.37 -8.95
N SER A 61 6.59 14.45 -9.90
CA SER A 61 5.34 13.74 -10.10
C SER A 61 5.10 12.56 -9.15
N VAL A 62 6.14 12.05 -8.49
CA VAL A 62 6.12 10.73 -7.84
C VAL A 62 6.02 10.88 -6.34
N ALA A 63 5.00 10.29 -5.72
CA ALA A 63 4.82 10.34 -4.29
C ALA A 63 5.70 9.35 -3.53
N SER A 64 6.01 9.65 -2.26
CA SER A 64 6.74 8.72 -1.39
C SER A 64 5.85 7.60 -0.89
N THR A 65 6.20 6.37 -1.25
CA THR A 65 5.55 5.16 -0.75
C THR A 65 5.67 5.01 0.76
N VAL A 66 6.83 5.32 1.35
CA VAL A 66 7.04 5.23 2.81
C VAL A 66 6.11 6.18 3.57
N VAL A 67 6.03 7.44 3.14
CA VAL A 67 5.25 8.47 3.84
C VAL A 67 3.75 8.20 3.70
N LEU A 68 3.30 7.80 2.51
CA LEU A 68 1.90 7.46 2.28
C LEU A 68 1.49 6.22 3.07
N LEU A 69 2.24 5.12 3.00
CA LEU A 69 1.91 3.89 3.73
C LEU A 69 1.85 4.16 5.22
N LYS A 70 2.81 4.92 5.77
CA LYS A 70 2.79 5.29 7.18
C LYS A 70 1.55 6.13 7.53
N ALA A 71 1.21 7.12 6.70
CA ALA A 71 0.01 7.94 6.89
C ALA A 71 -1.29 7.13 6.83
N LEU A 72 -1.39 6.14 5.95
CA LEU A 72 -2.54 5.24 5.87
C LEU A 72 -2.58 4.26 7.05
N GLN A 73 -1.44 3.75 7.49
CA GLN A 73 -1.32 2.84 8.65
C GLN A 73 -1.74 3.53 9.94
N ASP A 74 -1.24 4.74 10.19
CA ASP A 74 -1.58 5.52 11.38
C ASP A 74 -3.08 5.85 11.45
N ARG A 75 -3.76 5.80 10.31
CA ARG A 75 -5.21 6.02 10.16
C ARG A 75 -6.03 4.73 9.99
N HIS A 76 -5.39 3.55 10.02
CA HIS A 76 -6.03 2.26 9.80
C HIS A 76 -6.77 2.15 8.45
N MET A 77 -6.27 2.83 7.41
CA MET A 77 -6.93 2.91 6.10
C MET A 77 -6.27 2.05 5.02
N VAL A 78 -5.17 1.34 5.31
CA VAL A 78 -4.41 0.57 4.29
C VAL A 78 -5.29 -0.42 3.53
N GLU A 79 -6.12 -1.16 4.26
CA GLU A 79 -7.01 -2.20 3.69
C GLU A 79 -8.33 -1.65 3.12
N SER A 80 -8.62 -0.37 3.34
CA SER A 80 -9.82 0.28 2.81
C SER A 80 -9.76 0.41 1.29
N GLU A 81 -10.91 0.56 0.62
CA GLU A 81 -10.95 0.79 -0.83
C GLU A 81 -10.10 2.02 -1.24
N LYS A 82 -10.20 3.11 -0.47
CA LYS A 82 -9.40 4.33 -0.69
C LYS A 82 -7.90 4.07 -0.52
N GLY A 83 -7.53 3.24 0.45
CA GLY A 83 -6.15 2.81 0.68
C GLY A 83 -5.62 1.99 -0.47
N LYS A 84 -6.39 0.99 -0.94
CA LYS A 84 -6.04 0.16 -2.10
C LYS A 84 -5.87 0.99 -3.37
N ILE A 85 -6.75 1.97 -3.61
CA ILE A 85 -6.59 2.90 -4.73
C ILE A 85 -5.30 3.71 -4.59
N ALA A 86 -5.04 4.31 -3.42
CA ALA A 86 -3.85 5.13 -3.19
C ALA A 86 -2.54 4.32 -3.34
N VAL A 87 -2.50 3.10 -2.81
CA VAL A 87 -1.35 2.18 -2.95
C VAL A 87 -1.20 1.71 -4.39
N GLY A 88 -2.29 1.32 -5.07
CA GLY A 88 -2.24 0.94 -6.48
C GLY A 88 -1.78 2.08 -7.38
N TRP A 89 -2.14 3.32 -7.05
CA TRP A 89 -1.69 4.51 -7.77
C TRP A 89 -0.19 4.73 -7.61
N LEU A 90 0.33 4.70 -6.38
CA LEU A 90 1.78 4.76 -6.11
C LEU A 90 2.56 3.70 -6.88
N ILE A 91 2.04 2.48 -6.90
CA ILE A 91 2.67 1.38 -7.61
C ILE A 91 2.89 1.72 -9.10
N VAL A 92 1.91 2.38 -9.73
CA VAL A 92 2.03 2.81 -11.13
C VAL A 92 3.06 3.94 -11.27
N GLU A 93 3.10 4.88 -10.33
CA GLU A 93 4.12 5.94 -10.29
C GLU A 93 5.54 5.36 -10.15
N ASP A 94 5.74 4.47 -9.19
CA ASP A 94 7.02 3.79 -8.93
C ASP A 94 7.47 2.98 -10.17
N MET A 95 6.54 2.26 -10.81
CA MET A 95 6.83 1.54 -12.05
C MET A 95 7.21 2.48 -13.20
N ALA A 96 6.51 3.61 -13.34
CA ALA A 96 6.85 4.63 -14.34
C ALA A 96 8.25 5.22 -14.09
N MET A 97 8.64 5.44 -12.83
CA MET A 97 9.98 5.92 -12.50
C MET A 97 11.06 4.90 -12.74
N VAL A 98 10.80 3.64 -12.42
CA VAL A 98 11.70 2.55 -12.75
C VAL A 98 11.99 2.51 -14.25
N LEU A 99 10.96 2.68 -15.09
CA LEU A 99 11.14 2.80 -16.55
C LEU A 99 11.92 4.06 -16.91
N ALA A 100 11.60 5.21 -16.32
CA ALA A 100 12.31 6.46 -16.58
C ALA A 100 13.81 6.36 -16.26
N LEU A 101 14.18 5.72 -15.15
CA LEU A 101 15.58 5.51 -14.75
C LEU A 101 16.38 4.65 -15.75
N VAL A 102 15.71 3.79 -16.52
CA VAL A 102 16.36 3.01 -17.60
C VAL A 102 16.41 3.78 -18.91
N LEU A 103 15.33 4.49 -19.23
CA LEU A 103 15.21 5.19 -20.51
C LEU A 103 16.03 6.48 -20.55
N ILE A 104 16.19 7.19 -19.43
CA ILE A 104 16.91 8.47 -19.40
C ILE A 104 18.38 8.31 -19.83
N PRO A 105 19.19 7.38 -19.30
CA PRO A 105 20.56 7.20 -19.78
C PRO A 105 20.64 6.86 -21.27
N ALA A 106 19.73 6.00 -21.76
CA ALA A 106 19.67 5.64 -23.18
C ALA A 106 19.27 6.82 -24.08
N ILE A 107 18.37 7.69 -23.62
CA ILE A 107 18.00 8.92 -24.34
C ILE A 107 19.12 9.97 -24.25
N ALA A 108 19.86 10.01 -23.15
CA ALA A 108 20.98 10.94 -22.95
C ALA A 108 22.16 10.62 -23.88
N SER A 109 22.50 9.34 -24.02
CA SER A 109 23.56 8.88 -24.94
C SER A 109 23.21 9.20 -26.39
N ILE A 110 21.94 9.02 -26.76
CA ILE A 110 21.39 9.40 -28.08
C ILE A 110 21.57 10.89 -28.40
N ASN A 111 21.36 11.77 -27.41
CA ASN A 111 21.42 13.22 -27.61
C ASN A 111 22.85 13.78 -27.57
N GLY A 112 23.87 12.92 -27.56
CA GLY A 112 25.28 13.33 -27.61
C GLY A 112 25.76 14.08 -26.36
N VAL A 113 25.10 13.86 -25.21
CA VAL A 113 25.56 14.45 -23.96
C VAL A 113 26.87 13.76 -23.57
N GLU A 114 28.00 14.48 -23.62
CA GLU A 114 29.36 13.93 -23.43
C GLU A 114 29.52 13.13 -22.11
N ALA A 115 28.81 13.54 -21.05
CA ALA A 115 28.78 12.87 -19.74
C ALA A 115 27.98 11.55 -19.73
N ALA A 116 27.18 11.26 -20.77
CA ALA A 116 26.42 10.03 -20.92
C ALA A 116 27.19 8.92 -21.66
N THR A 117 28.48 9.11 -21.95
CA THR A 117 29.40 8.06 -22.41
C THR A 117 29.74 7.07 -21.29
N LEU A 118 28.73 6.63 -20.53
CA LEU A 118 28.77 5.33 -19.89
C LEU A 118 28.88 4.33 -21.04
N HIS A 119 30.10 3.87 -21.35
CA HIS A 119 30.34 2.75 -22.25
C HIS A 119 29.45 1.60 -21.77
N ASP A 120 28.36 1.34 -22.50
CA ASP A 120 27.56 0.16 -22.24
C ASP A 120 28.33 -1.01 -22.87
N PRO A 121 28.91 -1.92 -22.08
CA PRO A 121 29.75 -2.99 -22.61
C PRO A 121 29.02 -3.85 -23.64
N PHE A 122 27.69 -3.87 -23.58
CA PHE A 122 26.83 -4.57 -24.52
C PHE A 122 26.70 -3.84 -25.85
N ILE A 123 26.60 -2.51 -25.85
CA ILE A 123 26.59 -1.70 -27.07
C ILE A 123 27.95 -1.82 -27.75
N ASP A 124 29.05 -1.67 -27.01
CA ASP A 124 30.40 -1.82 -27.54
C ASP A 124 30.62 -3.21 -28.16
N PHE A 125 30.11 -4.25 -27.50
CA PHE A 125 30.17 -5.61 -28.02
C PHE A 125 29.41 -5.74 -29.34
N VAL A 126 28.17 -5.22 -29.42
CA VAL A 126 27.36 -5.30 -30.65
C VAL A 126 28.00 -4.46 -31.77
N GLU A 127 28.44 -3.25 -31.48
CA GLU A 127 29.10 -2.36 -32.45
C GLU A 127 30.38 -2.99 -33.02
N ARG A 128 31.09 -3.81 -32.24
CA ARG A 128 32.24 -4.57 -32.71
C ARG A 128 31.90 -5.58 -33.83
N PHE A 129 30.67 -6.05 -33.89
CA PHE A 129 30.19 -6.98 -34.93
C PHE A 129 29.36 -6.31 -36.03
N THR A 130 28.59 -5.27 -35.71
CA THR A 130 27.65 -4.63 -36.65
C THR A 130 28.14 -3.30 -37.21
N GLY A 131 29.28 -2.79 -36.73
CA GLY A 131 29.70 -1.40 -36.95
C GLY A 131 28.93 -0.41 -36.06
N PRO A 132 29.19 0.91 -36.21
CA PRO A 132 28.56 1.94 -35.42
C PRO A 132 27.04 1.85 -35.54
N LEU A 133 26.34 1.72 -34.41
CA LEU A 133 24.90 1.62 -34.41
C LEU A 133 24.30 3.02 -34.56
N GLY A 134 23.43 3.20 -35.57
CA GLY A 134 22.58 4.38 -35.63
C GLY A 134 21.56 4.42 -34.48
N LEU A 135 20.84 5.53 -34.36
CA LEU A 135 19.80 5.77 -33.34
C LEU A 135 18.85 4.58 -33.11
N PHE A 136 18.30 4.03 -34.21
CA PHE A 136 17.37 2.91 -34.17
C PHE A 136 18.03 1.59 -33.71
N GLY A 137 19.34 1.43 -33.99
CA GLY A 137 20.12 0.28 -33.54
C GLY A 137 20.35 0.31 -32.03
N ILE A 138 20.73 1.46 -31.49
CA ILE A 138 20.90 1.67 -30.03
C ILE A 138 19.57 1.41 -29.29
N LEU A 139 18.46 1.96 -29.81
CA LEU A 139 17.14 1.75 -29.23
C LEU A 139 16.71 0.27 -29.30
N GLY A 140 16.96 -0.38 -30.44
CA GLY A 140 16.69 -1.82 -30.63
C GLY A 140 17.46 -2.69 -29.63
N VAL A 141 18.77 -2.47 -29.48
CA VAL A 141 19.61 -3.17 -28.51
C VAL A 141 19.12 -2.92 -27.08
N THR A 142 18.76 -1.68 -26.75
CA THR A 142 18.21 -1.33 -25.43
C THR A 142 16.92 -2.09 -25.12
N ILE A 143 15.99 -2.17 -26.08
CA ILE A 143 14.74 -2.94 -25.93
C ILE A 143 15.03 -4.43 -25.75
N VAL A 144 15.94 -5.01 -26.55
CA VAL A 144 16.34 -6.41 -26.41
C VAL A 144 16.98 -6.66 -25.04
N LYS A 145 17.83 -5.75 -24.55
CA LYS A 145 18.46 -5.84 -23.23
C LYS A 145 17.44 -5.81 -22.10
N LEU A 146 16.45 -4.91 -22.20
CA LEU A 146 15.32 -4.85 -21.28
C LEU A 146 14.49 -6.13 -21.30
N ALA A 147 14.17 -6.65 -22.48
CA ALA A 147 13.43 -7.90 -22.62
C ALA A 147 14.22 -9.10 -22.07
N ALA A 148 15.53 -9.15 -22.32
CA ALA A 148 16.43 -10.17 -21.79
C ALA A 148 16.54 -10.08 -20.26
N PHE A 149 16.62 -8.86 -19.71
CA PHE A 149 16.61 -8.62 -18.27
C PHE A 149 15.30 -9.13 -17.64
N VAL A 150 14.14 -8.75 -18.20
CA VAL A 150 12.83 -9.22 -17.70
C VAL A 150 12.74 -10.74 -17.81
N GLY A 151 13.14 -11.33 -18.94
CA GLY A 151 13.15 -12.78 -19.14
C GLY A 151 14.06 -13.50 -18.15
N PHE A 152 15.28 -13.02 -17.95
CA PHE A 152 16.23 -13.53 -16.96
C PHE A 152 15.65 -13.45 -15.56
N MET A 153 15.06 -12.31 -15.19
CA MET A 153 14.45 -12.11 -13.88
C MET A 153 13.26 -13.05 -13.67
N LEU A 154 12.41 -13.28 -14.67
CA LEU A 154 11.31 -14.25 -14.56
C LEU A 154 11.81 -15.68 -14.37
N VAL A 155 12.90 -16.08 -15.04
CA VAL A 155 13.49 -17.41 -14.88
C VAL A 155 14.17 -17.56 -13.52
N VAL A 156 15.04 -16.63 -13.14
CA VAL A 156 15.77 -16.64 -11.87
C VAL A 156 14.81 -16.50 -10.70
N GLY A 157 13.88 -15.56 -10.79
CA GLY A 157 12.94 -15.28 -9.72
C GLY A 157 11.90 -16.38 -9.53
N ARG A 158 11.50 -17.11 -10.59
CA ARG A 158 10.56 -18.24 -10.44
C ARG A 158 11.25 -19.55 -10.06
N ARG A 159 12.55 -19.70 -10.31
CA ARG A 159 13.27 -20.98 -10.12
C ARG A 159 14.35 -20.92 -9.05
N VAL A 160 15.26 -19.95 -9.12
CA VAL A 160 16.42 -19.86 -8.23
C VAL A 160 16.03 -19.26 -6.87
N ILE A 161 15.28 -18.16 -6.86
CA ILE A 161 14.86 -17.51 -5.61
C ILE A 161 14.08 -18.48 -4.69
N PRO A 162 13.02 -19.17 -5.17
CA PRO A 162 12.26 -20.08 -4.33
C PRO A 162 13.09 -21.29 -3.91
N PHE A 163 13.99 -21.79 -4.77
CA PHE A 163 14.89 -22.88 -4.44
C PHE A 163 15.81 -22.53 -3.25
N VAL A 164 16.46 -21.37 -3.29
CA VAL A 164 17.35 -20.90 -2.22
C VAL A 164 16.57 -20.67 -0.92
N LEU A 165 15.39 -20.06 -1.01
CA LEU A 165 14.56 -19.78 0.16
C LEU A 165 13.95 -21.05 0.76
N HIS A 166 13.54 -22.02 -0.07
CA HIS A 166 13.06 -23.31 0.40
C HIS A 166 14.17 -24.06 1.11
N TYR A 167 15.38 -24.12 0.54
CA TYR A 167 16.53 -24.75 1.18
C TYR A 167 16.86 -24.13 2.54
N THR A 168 16.95 -22.80 2.60
CA THR A 168 17.25 -22.11 3.87
C THR A 168 16.10 -22.20 4.87
N ALA A 169 14.85 -22.23 4.43
CA ALA A 169 13.70 -22.46 5.31
C ALA A 169 13.74 -23.83 5.99
N HIS A 170 14.23 -24.88 5.32
CA HIS A 170 14.38 -26.22 5.91
C HIS A 170 15.42 -26.30 7.02
N THR A 171 16.36 -25.34 7.07
CA THR A 171 17.35 -25.30 8.16
C THR A 171 16.76 -24.84 9.49
N GLY A 172 15.55 -24.24 9.49
CA GLY A 172 14.89 -23.73 10.69
C GLY A 172 15.48 -22.43 11.27
N SER A 173 16.69 -22.01 10.88
CA SER A 173 17.32 -20.77 11.36
C SER A 173 16.70 -19.54 10.70
N ARG A 174 16.24 -18.59 11.53
CA ARG A 174 15.73 -17.29 11.06
C ARG A 174 16.85 -16.43 10.49
N GLU A 175 18.06 -16.55 11.03
CA GLU A 175 19.26 -15.81 10.66
C GLU A 175 19.73 -16.19 9.25
N LEU A 176 19.81 -17.50 8.96
CA LEU A 176 20.17 -17.99 7.63
C LEU A 176 19.13 -17.58 6.58
N PHE A 177 17.84 -17.67 6.92
CA PHE A 177 16.77 -17.23 6.03
C PHE A 177 16.85 -15.72 5.75
N ARG A 178 17.02 -14.88 6.79
CA ARG A 178 17.18 -13.43 6.65
C ARG A 178 18.40 -13.08 5.79
N LEU A 179 19.52 -13.75 6.02
CA LEU A 179 20.73 -13.57 5.23
C LEU A 179 20.53 -13.98 3.76
N ALA A 180 19.77 -15.05 3.51
CA ALA A 180 19.42 -15.45 2.15
C ALA A 180 18.54 -14.40 1.44
N VAL A 181 17.52 -13.87 2.11
CA VAL A 181 16.68 -12.78 1.57
C VAL A 181 17.54 -11.56 1.22
N LEU A 182 18.45 -11.17 2.11
CA LEU A 182 19.39 -10.06 1.88
C LEU A 182 20.35 -10.34 0.71
N ALA A 183 20.92 -11.53 0.66
CA ALA A 183 21.82 -11.95 -0.41
C ALA A 183 21.12 -11.99 -1.77
N ILE A 184 19.86 -12.41 -1.81
CA ILE A 184 19.02 -12.38 -3.02
C ILE A 184 18.79 -10.92 -3.44
N ALA A 185 18.36 -10.05 -2.52
CA ALA A 185 18.10 -8.64 -2.83
C ALA A 185 19.35 -7.94 -3.39
N LEU A 186 20.50 -8.09 -2.74
CA LEU A 186 21.77 -7.49 -3.16
C LEU A 186 22.33 -8.16 -4.42
N GLY A 187 22.32 -9.49 -4.48
CA GLY A 187 22.89 -10.27 -5.58
C GLY A 187 22.12 -10.07 -6.87
N VAL A 188 20.79 -10.01 -6.81
CA VAL A 188 19.96 -9.75 -7.99
C VAL A 188 20.06 -8.29 -8.43
N ALA A 189 20.12 -7.33 -7.49
CA ALA A 189 20.37 -5.94 -7.83
C ALA A 189 21.72 -5.74 -8.53
N ALA A 190 22.79 -6.29 -7.96
CA ALA A 190 24.13 -6.25 -8.55
C ALA A 190 24.16 -6.97 -9.91
N GLY A 191 23.54 -8.14 -10.03
CA GLY A 191 23.42 -8.88 -11.29
C GLY A 191 22.69 -8.08 -12.36
N ALA A 192 21.60 -7.39 -12.02
CA ALA A 192 20.89 -6.51 -12.94
C ALA A 192 21.78 -5.37 -13.47
N ALA A 193 22.56 -4.75 -12.59
CA ALA A 193 23.45 -3.66 -12.96
C ALA A 193 24.64 -4.13 -13.81
N TYR A 194 25.34 -5.18 -13.40
CA TYR A 194 26.54 -5.63 -14.10
C TYR A 194 26.25 -6.42 -15.39
N LEU A 195 25.18 -7.22 -15.42
CA LEU A 195 24.87 -8.07 -16.59
C LEU A 195 24.01 -7.34 -17.62
N PHE A 196 23.11 -6.46 -17.17
CA PHE A 196 22.13 -5.81 -18.04
C PHE A 196 22.27 -4.28 -18.05
N GLY A 197 23.23 -3.69 -17.33
CA GLY A 197 23.40 -2.22 -17.28
C GLY A 197 22.16 -1.49 -16.76
N VAL A 198 21.30 -2.19 -16.02
CA VAL A 198 20.06 -1.66 -15.45
C VAL A 198 20.34 -1.07 -14.07
N SER A 199 19.54 -0.11 -13.58
CA SER A 199 19.78 0.46 -12.26
C SER A 199 19.69 -0.60 -11.14
N LEU A 200 20.54 -0.47 -10.12
CA LEU A 200 20.51 -1.31 -8.91
C LEU A 200 19.12 -1.30 -8.25
N ALA A 201 18.44 -0.14 -8.29
CA ALA A 201 17.10 0.05 -7.76
C ALA A 201 16.07 -0.85 -8.46
N LEU A 202 16.12 -0.89 -9.79
CA LEU A 202 15.21 -1.68 -10.61
C LEU A 202 15.43 -3.19 -10.42
N GLY A 203 16.69 -3.64 -10.38
CA GLY A 203 17.01 -5.04 -10.07
C GLY A 203 16.46 -5.48 -8.70
N ALA A 204 16.63 -4.63 -7.69
CA ALA A 204 16.12 -4.88 -6.34
C ALA A 204 14.58 -4.91 -6.30
N PHE A 205 13.93 -3.96 -6.97
CA PHE A 205 12.47 -3.88 -7.06
C PHE A 205 11.87 -5.14 -7.69
N PHE A 206 12.40 -5.59 -8.84
CA PHE A 206 11.95 -6.83 -9.47
C PHE A 206 12.24 -8.06 -8.62
N ALA A 207 13.39 -8.12 -7.92
CA ALA A 207 13.66 -9.21 -6.99
C ALA A 207 12.59 -9.29 -5.89
N GLY A 208 12.17 -8.14 -5.35
CA GLY A 208 11.08 -8.05 -4.39
C GLY A 208 9.73 -8.48 -4.97
N MET A 209 9.37 -7.97 -6.16
CA MET A 209 8.10 -8.31 -6.82
C MET A 209 7.98 -9.80 -7.11
N ILE A 210 9.04 -10.43 -7.63
CA ILE A 210 8.96 -11.86 -7.93
C ILE A 210 8.92 -12.68 -6.64
N LEU A 211 9.58 -12.20 -5.59
CA LEU A 211 9.51 -12.85 -4.28
C LEU A 211 8.13 -12.71 -3.62
N SER A 212 7.41 -11.61 -3.87
CA SER A 212 6.06 -11.39 -3.33
C SER A 212 5.04 -12.42 -3.83
N GLU A 213 5.25 -12.98 -5.04
CA GLU A 213 4.42 -14.04 -5.63
C GLU A 213 4.70 -15.45 -5.05
N SER A 214 5.76 -15.62 -4.25
CA SER A 214 6.12 -16.92 -3.67
C SER A 214 5.34 -17.24 -2.38
N GLU A 215 5.25 -18.52 -2.03
CA GLU A 215 4.65 -18.97 -0.76
C GLU A 215 5.40 -18.49 0.49
N LEU A 216 6.69 -18.15 0.34
CA LEU A 216 7.55 -17.66 1.41
C LEU A 216 7.56 -16.13 1.51
N SER A 217 6.75 -15.42 0.72
CA SER A 217 6.72 -13.95 0.65
C SER A 217 6.45 -13.30 2.00
N HIS A 218 5.51 -13.84 2.78
CA HIS A 218 5.14 -13.24 4.07
C HIS A 218 6.29 -13.33 5.08
N ARG A 219 6.99 -14.47 5.12
CA ARG A 219 8.18 -14.64 5.97
C ARG A 219 9.34 -13.77 5.49
N ALA A 220 9.57 -13.68 4.18
CA ALA A 220 10.58 -12.80 3.61
C ALA A 220 10.29 -11.31 3.89
N ALA A 221 9.03 -10.89 3.83
CA ALA A 221 8.60 -9.55 4.19
C ALA A 221 8.86 -9.26 5.68
N GLN A 222 8.43 -10.15 6.58
CA GLN A 222 8.67 -10.01 8.03
C GLN A 222 10.15 -9.93 8.39
N GLU A 223 10.99 -10.75 7.77
CA GLU A 223 12.43 -10.77 8.06
C GLU A 223 13.21 -9.62 7.41
N SER A 224 12.70 -9.03 6.33
CA SER A 224 13.32 -7.88 5.65
C SER A 224 12.86 -6.52 6.18
N LEU A 225 11.68 -6.46 6.82
CA LEU A 225 11.06 -5.26 7.40
C LEU A 225 12.03 -4.43 8.26
N PRO A 226 12.71 -4.99 9.30
CA PRO A 226 13.60 -4.22 10.15
C PRO A 226 14.80 -3.62 9.40
N LEU A 227 15.35 -4.38 8.44
CA LEU A 227 16.48 -3.91 7.62
C LEU A 227 16.03 -2.80 6.69
N ARG A 228 14.90 -2.98 6.00
CA ARG A 228 14.31 -1.95 5.14
C ARG A 228 14.13 -0.66 5.92
N ASP A 229 13.55 -0.72 7.12
CA ASP A 229 13.27 0.46 7.95
C ASP A 229 14.57 1.14 8.41
N ALA A 230 15.56 0.36 8.86
CA ALA A 230 16.88 0.92 9.22
C ALA A 230 17.57 1.62 8.04
N PHE A 231 17.54 1.02 6.85
CA PHE A 231 18.12 1.63 5.64
C PHE A 231 17.27 2.78 5.07
N ALA A 232 15.96 2.79 5.31
CA ALA A 232 15.10 3.92 4.97
C ALA A 232 15.48 5.14 5.82
N VAL A 233 15.66 4.97 7.13
CA VAL A 233 16.14 6.04 8.01
C VAL A 233 17.49 6.57 7.53
N LEU A 234 18.44 5.66 7.26
CA LEU A 234 19.78 6.03 6.79
C LEU A 234 19.74 6.76 5.43
N PHE A 235 18.84 6.35 4.54
CA PHE A 235 18.59 7.03 3.27
C PHE A 235 18.06 8.45 3.47
N PHE A 236 17.00 8.64 4.27
CA PHE A 236 16.44 9.97 4.51
C PHE A 236 17.39 10.90 5.27
N VAL A 237 18.19 10.37 6.20
CA VAL A 237 19.27 11.15 6.83
C VAL A 237 20.32 11.59 5.80
N SER A 238 20.73 10.68 4.90
CA SER A 238 21.69 11.01 3.84
C SER A 238 21.15 12.06 2.87
N VAL A 239 19.87 11.95 2.50
CA VAL A 239 19.19 12.96 1.67
C VAL A 239 19.13 14.31 2.40
N GLY A 240 18.82 14.32 3.69
CA GLY A 240 18.85 15.53 4.51
C GLY A 240 20.24 16.18 4.59
N MET A 241 21.32 15.38 4.55
CA MET A 241 22.68 15.91 4.47
C MET A 241 23.05 16.50 3.10
N LEU A 242 22.37 16.08 2.02
CA LEU A 242 22.54 16.65 0.68
C LEU A 242 21.78 17.96 0.48
N PHE A 243 20.83 18.26 1.37
CA PHE A 243 20.06 19.51 1.32
C PHE A 243 20.94 20.70 1.71
N ASP A 244 21.03 21.68 0.82
CA ASP A 244 21.63 22.99 1.10
C ASP A 244 20.54 23.96 1.60
N PRO A 245 20.51 24.31 2.91
CA PRO A 245 19.52 25.25 3.43
C PRO A 245 19.64 26.66 2.83
N GLY A 246 20.78 27.00 2.24
CA GLY A 246 21.00 28.27 1.56
C GLY A 246 19.99 28.54 0.44
N VAL A 247 19.46 27.49 -0.21
CA VAL A 247 18.47 27.61 -1.30
C VAL A 247 17.19 28.32 -0.85
N LEU A 248 16.79 28.17 0.41
CA LEU A 248 15.61 28.84 0.97
C LEU A 248 15.76 30.36 1.01
N LEU A 249 17.00 30.85 1.16
CA LEU A 249 17.31 32.27 1.23
C LEU A 249 17.71 32.83 -0.14
N ARG A 250 18.44 32.05 -0.94
CA ARG A 250 18.92 32.47 -2.27
C ARG A 250 17.80 32.49 -3.29
N ASP A 251 16.98 31.43 -3.33
CA ASP A 251 15.98 31.19 -4.38
C ASP A 251 14.59 30.86 -3.80
N PRO A 252 13.99 31.73 -2.95
CA PRO A 252 12.74 31.43 -2.27
C PRO A 252 11.56 31.25 -3.24
N LEU A 253 11.50 32.00 -4.35
CA LEU A 253 10.41 31.90 -5.32
C LEU A 253 10.38 30.54 -6.02
N PRO A 254 11.49 30.04 -6.63
CA PRO A 254 11.52 28.69 -7.19
C PRO A 254 11.20 27.58 -6.20
N VAL A 255 11.63 27.70 -4.94
CA VAL A 255 11.29 26.72 -3.88
C VAL A 255 9.79 26.73 -3.62
N ILE A 256 9.18 27.89 -3.41
CA ILE A 256 7.73 28.03 -3.19
C ILE A 256 6.96 27.48 -4.39
N ALA A 257 7.36 27.82 -5.62
CA ALA A 257 6.73 27.31 -6.83
C ALA A 257 6.81 25.77 -6.90
N THR A 258 7.97 25.20 -6.59
CA THR A 258 8.18 23.74 -6.55
C THR A 258 7.28 23.08 -5.51
N VAL A 259 7.22 23.62 -4.29
CA VAL A 259 6.32 23.13 -3.22
C VAL A 259 4.86 23.23 -3.63
N LEU A 260 4.44 24.33 -4.26
CA LEU A 260 3.07 24.50 -4.75
C LEU A 260 2.73 23.50 -5.85
N ILE A 261 3.66 23.21 -6.77
CA ILE A 261 3.45 22.17 -7.78
C ILE A 261 3.25 20.81 -7.12
N ILE A 262 4.07 20.47 -6.13
CA ILE A 262 3.97 19.19 -5.40
C ILE A 262 2.67 19.11 -4.60
N VAL A 263 2.44 20.07 -3.70
CA VAL A 263 1.36 20.02 -2.71
C VAL A 263 0.01 20.36 -3.32
N VAL A 264 -0.05 21.37 -4.19
CA VAL A 264 -1.30 21.87 -4.77
C VAL A 264 -1.50 21.31 -6.18
N GLY A 265 -0.51 21.42 -7.05
CA GLY A 265 -0.60 20.98 -8.45
C GLY A 265 -0.97 19.51 -8.57
N LYS A 266 -0.16 18.61 -7.98
CA LYS A 266 -0.45 17.16 -8.00
C LYS A 266 -1.80 16.84 -7.36
N SER A 267 -2.08 17.42 -6.20
CA SER A 267 -3.32 17.17 -5.46
C SER A 267 -4.56 17.57 -6.25
N ILE A 268 -4.50 18.67 -6.99
CA ILE A 268 -5.59 19.08 -7.89
C ILE A 268 -5.78 18.05 -8.99
N PHE A 269 -4.70 17.60 -9.64
CA PHE A 269 -4.81 16.55 -10.68
C PHE A 269 -5.41 15.27 -10.10
N SER A 270 -4.89 14.77 -8.97
CA SER A 270 -5.42 13.58 -8.31
C SER A 270 -6.90 13.75 -7.94
N PHE A 271 -7.29 14.91 -7.41
CA PHE A 271 -8.67 15.20 -7.05
C PHE A 271 -9.59 15.18 -8.26
N LEU A 272 -9.24 15.93 -9.30
CA LEU A 272 -10.04 16.06 -10.52
C LEU A 272 -10.19 14.72 -11.23
N ILE A 273 -9.14 13.91 -11.27
CA ILE A 273 -9.20 12.57 -11.85
C ILE A 273 -10.19 11.71 -11.07
N VAL A 274 -10.05 11.61 -9.75
CA VAL A 274 -10.91 10.75 -8.93
C VAL A 274 -12.39 11.19 -9.02
N VAL A 275 -12.65 12.50 -9.06
CA VAL A 275 -14.01 13.04 -9.27
C VAL A 275 -14.52 12.77 -10.69
N ALA A 276 -13.67 12.87 -11.73
CA ALA A 276 -14.05 12.57 -13.11
C ALA A 276 -14.44 11.09 -13.29
N PHE A 277 -13.81 10.20 -12.53
CA PHE A 277 -14.17 8.78 -12.42
C PHE A 277 -15.37 8.52 -11.49
N ARG A 278 -16.07 9.58 -11.05
CA ARG A 278 -17.31 9.54 -10.25
C ARG A 278 -17.18 8.92 -8.86
N HIS A 279 -15.98 8.86 -8.30
CA HIS A 279 -15.82 8.43 -6.92
C HIS A 279 -16.26 9.53 -5.93
N PRO A 280 -16.65 9.16 -4.70
CA PRO A 280 -17.03 10.13 -3.67
C PRO A 280 -15.93 11.16 -3.41
N ILE A 281 -16.33 12.38 -3.08
CA ILE A 281 -15.40 13.48 -2.77
C ILE A 281 -14.50 13.12 -1.60
N GLY A 282 -15.00 12.39 -0.60
CA GLY A 282 -14.19 11.87 0.48
C GLY A 282 -13.07 10.93 0.01
N THR A 283 -13.27 10.17 -1.07
CA THR A 283 -12.23 9.34 -1.70
C THR A 283 -11.22 10.21 -2.44
N ALA A 284 -11.71 11.16 -3.25
CA ALA A 284 -10.87 12.10 -3.99
C ALA A 284 -9.95 12.90 -3.06
N LEU A 285 -10.49 13.40 -1.95
CA LEU A 285 -9.72 14.17 -0.97
C LEU A 285 -8.65 13.31 -0.28
N THR A 286 -8.99 12.09 0.16
CA THR A 286 -8.02 11.19 0.79
C THR A 286 -6.88 10.85 -0.16
N ILE A 287 -7.18 10.49 -1.42
CA ILE A 287 -6.16 10.16 -2.42
C ILE A 287 -5.28 11.38 -2.71
N SER A 288 -5.88 12.56 -2.87
CA SER A 288 -5.15 13.81 -3.14
C SER A 288 -4.21 14.18 -2.01
N ALA A 289 -4.68 14.13 -0.76
CA ALA A 289 -3.84 14.36 0.40
C ALA A 289 -2.71 13.33 0.51
N SER A 290 -2.98 12.06 0.22
CA SER A 290 -2.00 10.98 0.30
C SER A 290 -0.83 11.17 -0.69
N LEU A 291 -1.10 11.75 -1.86
CA LEU A 291 -0.13 11.95 -2.95
C LEU A 291 0.51 13.35 -2.97
N ALA A 292 0.21 14.21 -1.98
CA ALA A 292 0.63 15.61 -1.91
C ALA A 292 2.12 15.83 -1.51
N GLN A 293 2.94 14.80 -1.67
CA GLN A 293 4.37 14.82 -1.33
C GLN A 293 5.16 14.04 -2.38
N ILE A 294 6.49 14.16 -2.34
CA ILE A 294 7.41 13.41 -3.20
C ILE A 294 8.44 12.62 -2.39
N GLY A 295 9.00 11.57 -2.99
CA GLY A 295 9.81 10.58 -2.29
C GLY A 295 11.16 10.24 -2.89
N GLU A 296 11.65 9.06 -2.47
CA GLU A 296 12.96 8.49 -2.78
C GLU A 296 13.33 8.46 -4.27
N PHE A 297 12.37 8.12 -5.14
CA PHE A 297 12.60 8.08 -6.58
C PHE A 297 12.93 9.44 -7.18
N SER A 298 12.34 10.51 -6.65
CA SER A 298 12.62 11.90 -7.06
C SER A 298 14.09 12.25 -6.85
N PHE A 299 14.68 11.81 -5.73
CA PHE A 299 16.09 12.07 -5.43
C PHE A 299 17.03 11.26 -6.32
N ILE A 300 16.68 10.00 -6.57
CA ILE A 300 17.47 9.13 -7.47
C ILE A 300 17.43 9.70 -8.88
N LEU A 301 16.26 10.15 -9.34
CA LEU A 301 16.08 10.76 -10.66
C LEU A 301 16.83 12.09 -10.78
N ALA A 302 16.80 12.94 -9.75
CA ALA A 302 17.56 14.18 -9.70
C ALA A 302 19.07 13.93 -9.75
N ALA A 303 19.58 12.99 -8.94
CA ALA A 303 20.98 12.61 -8.94
C ALA A 303 21.43 12.05 -10.30
N LEU A 304 20.58 11.24 -10.95
CA LEU A 304 20.84 10.72 -12.29
C LEU A 304 20.86 11.85 -13.33
N GLY A 305 19.86 12.75 -13.30
CA GLY A 305 19.77 13.87 -14.23
C GLY A 305 20.98 14.81 -14.15
N VAL A 306 21.42 15.13 -12.93
CA VAL A 306 22.63 15.93 -12.69
C VAL A 306 23.89 15.17 -13.06
N GLY A 307 23.99 13.88 -12.70
CA GLY A 307 25.13 13.03 -13.02
C GLY A 307 25.34 12.82 -14.53
N LEU A 308 24.26 12.80 -15.30
CA LEU A 308 24.30 12.76 -16.77
C LEU A 308 24.50 14.14 -17.41
N GLY A 309 24.57 15.22 -16.63
CA GLY A 309 24.71 16.59 -17.14
C GLY A 309 23.47 17.14 -17.85
N ILE A 310 22.32 16.46 -17.75
CA ILE A 310 21.06 16.90 -18.38
C ILE A 310 20.40 17.99 -17.53
N MET A 311 20.49 17.83 -16.21
CA MET A 311 19.84 18.69 -15.23
C MET A 311 20.90 19.52 -14.49
N PRO A 312 20.66 20.82 -14.25
CA PRO A 312 21.56 21.65 -13.47
C PRO A 312 21.46 21.32 -11.95
N PRO A 313 22.53 21.52 -11.15
CA PRO A 313 22.51 21.24 -9.71
C PRO A 313 21.38 21.94 -8.94
N GLU A 314 21.01 23.15 -9.36
CA GLU A 314 19.94 23.96 -8.78
C GLU A 314 18.59 23.20 -8.81
N ALA A 315 18.33 22.40 -9.85
CA ALA A 315 17.11 21.61 -9.95
C ALA A 315 17.06 20.50 -8.91
N ARG A 316 18.20 19.85 -8.62
CA ARG A 316 18.29 18.87 -7.53
C ARG A 316 18.01 19.53 -6.19
N ASP A 317 18.54 20.73 -5.96
CA ASP A 317 18.35 21.46 -4.71
C ASP A 317 16.86 21.85 -4.51
N LEU A 318 16.16 22.25 -5.59
CA LEU A 318 14.71 22.49 -5.56
C LEU A 318 13.90 21.23 -5.28
N ILE A 319 14.27 20.08 -5.89
CA ILE A 319 13.62 18.79 -5.62
C ILE A 319 13.80 18.39 -4.15
N LEU A 320 15.02 18.54 -3.61
CA LEU A 320 15.32 18.25 -2.21
C LEU A 320 14.52 19.14 -1.26
N ALA A 321 14.52 20.45 -1.49
CA ALA A 321 13.75 21.41 -0.72
C ALA A 321 12.24 21.10 -0.76
N GLY A 322 11.72 20.91 -1.98
CA GLY A 322 10.30 20.60 -2.22
C GLY A 322 9.87 19.29 -1.55
N ALA A 323 10.71 18.26 -1.59
CA ALA A 323 10.43 16.99 -0.94
C ALA A 323 10.39 17.13 0.58
N ILE A 324 11.41 17.73 1.20
CA ILE A 324 11.47 17.89 2.66
C ILE A 324 10.27 18.71 3.16
N ILE A 325 9.98 19.83 2.49
CA ILE A 325 8.85 20.69 2.87
C ILE A 325 7.52 19.95 2.67
N SER A 326 7.31 19.27 1.54
CA SER A 326 6.06 18.54 1.30
C SER A 326 5.85 17.37 2.27
N ILE A 327 6.91 16.64 2.65
CA ILE A 327 6.85 15.60 3.68
C ILE A 327 6.46 16.18 5.05
N ILE A 328 7.04 17.32 5.43
CA ILE A 328 6.70 18.02 6.68
C ILE A 328 5.25 18.54 6.66
N LEU A 329 4.79 19.05 5.51
CA LEU A 329 3.43 19.56 5.35
C LEU A 329 2.38 18.44 5.30
N ASN A 330 2.73 17.23 4.89
CA ASN A 330 1.76 16.15 4.65
C ASN A 330 0.88 15.80 5.87
N PRO A 331 1.41 15.62 7.10
CA PRO A 331 0.57 15.47 8.28
C PRO A 331 -0.40 16.63 8.51
N LEU A 332 0.01 17.87 8.22
CA LEU A 332 -0.84 19.06 8.34
C LEU A 332 -1.96 19.07 7.30
N ILE A 333 -1.68 18.64 6.06
CA ILE A 333 -2.67 18.49 5.00
C ILE A 333 -3.75 17.49 5.43
N PHE A 334 -3.35 16.37 6.02
CA PHE A 334 -4.24 15.35 6.54
C PHE A 334 -5.08 15.85 7.72
N MET A 335 -4.50 16.63 8.64
CA MET A 335 -5.27 17.29 9.72
C MET A 335 -6.28 18.31 9.17
N ALA A 336 -5.87 19.10 8.17
CA ALA A 336 -6.76 20.05 7.50
C ALA A 336 -7.90 19.34 6.77
N LEU A 337 -7.61 18.20 6.14
CA LEU A 337 -8.60 17.35 5.50
C LEU A 337 -9.65 16.86 6.52
N ASP A 338 -9.22 16.32 7.66
CA ASP A 338 -10.14 15.83 8.69
C ASP A 338 -11.06 16.94 9.21
N ALA A 339 -10.52 18.16 9.36
CA ALA A 339 -11.29 19.33 9.78
C ALA A 339 -12.27 19.83 8.70
N LEU A 340 -11.91 19.70 7.41
CA LEU A 340 -12.70 20.26 6.30
C LEU A 340 -13.70 19.26 5.71
N ARG A 341 -13.48 17.97 5.93
CA ARG A 341 -14.32 16.86 5.45
C ARG A 341 -15.81 17.05 5.77
N PRO A 342 -16.24 17.39 7.01
CA PRO A 342 -17.66 17.55 7.33
C PRO A 342 -18.33 18.71 6.57
N ARG A 343 -17.55 19.74 6.19
CA ARG A 343 -18.06 20.90 5.45
C ARG A 343 -18.17 20.62 3.95
N LEU A 344 -17.22 19.87 3.38
CA LEU A 344 -17.27 19.50 1.97
C LEU A 344 -18.33 18.44 1.70
N GLU A 345 -18.49 17.44 2.58
CA GLU A 345 -19.53 16.42 2.46
C GLU A 345 -20.93 17.04 2.53
N ARG A 346 -21.15 18.06 3.36
CA ARG A 346 -22.42 18.82 3.39
C ARG A 346 -22.69 19.67 2.14
N LYS A 347 -21.65 20.14 1.46
CA LYS A 347 -21.78 21.10 0.34
C LYS A 347 -21.82 20.41 -1.04
N PHE A 348 -21.20 19.24 -1.15
CA PHE A 348 -21.03 18.54 -2.42
C PHE A 348 -21.36 17.04 -2.34
N GLY A 349 -21.76 16.52 -1.17
CA GLY A 349 -22.24 15.15 -1.05
C GLY A 349 -23.54 14.97 -1.82
N LYS A 350 -23.53 14.09 -2.82
CA LYS A 350 -24.76 13.37 -3.19
C LYS A 350 -25.08 12.45 -2.03
N ASP A 351 -26.32 12.48 -1.55
CA ASP A 351 -26.81 11.67 -0.43
C ASP A 351 -26.37 10.21 -0.59
N THR A 352 -25.29 9.86 0.11
CA THR A 352 -24.87 8.50 0.37
C THR A 352 -25.04 8.38 1.87
N PRO A 353 -26.02 7.60 2.36
CA PRO A 353 -26.31 7.55 3.79
C PRO A 353 -25.24 6.71 4.49
N GLU A 354 -24.09 7.31 4.80
CA GLU A 354 -23.23 6.79 5.84
C GLU A 354 -22.53 7.92 6.63
N LEU A 355 -22.69 7.84 7.95
CA LEU A 355 -22.15 8.70 9.00
C LEU A 355 -22.73 10.12 9.13
N ALA A 356 -23.95 10.19 9.67
CA ALA A 356 -24.31 11.25 10.61
C ALA A 356 -25.11 10.66 11.78
N ILE A 357 -24.44 10.40 12.92
CA ILE A 357 -25.14 10.13 14.18
C ILE A 357 -24.97 11.31 15.13
N ALA A 358 -26.15 11.74 15.61
CA ALA A 358 -26.45 12.36 16.90
C ALA A 358 -26.05 13.82 17.14
N THR A 359 -26.98 14.72 16.79
CA THR A 359 -27.44 15.75 17.73
C THR A 359 -28.96 15.95 17.61
N GLY A 360 -29.71 15.48 18.62
CA GLY A 360 -30.88 16.19 19.19
C GLY A 360 -32.29 16.03 18.58
N ARG A 361 -33.13 15.22 19.28
CA ARG A 361 -34.53 15.47 19.73
C ARG A 361 -35.71 15.61 18.72
N THR A 362 -36.65 14.64 18.83
CA THR A 362 -38.15 14.70 18.87
C THR A 362 -38.89 15.66 17.92
N GLU A 363 -39.83 15.24 17.04
CA GLU A 363 -41.17 14.66 17.29
C GLU A 363 -41.88 14.27 15.95
N PRO A 364 -43.06 13.60 15.98
CA PRO A 364 -43.58 12.73 14.91
C PRO A 364 -44.60 13.41 13.96
N GLY A 365 -44.72 12.90 12.72
CA GLY A 365 -45.92 13.14 11.91
C GLY A 365 -45.75 13.03 10.38
N PHE A 366 -46.63 12.21 9.79
CA PHE A 366 -47.15 12.25 8.40
C PHE A 366 -46.38 11.57 7.24
N THR A 367 -46.85 10.37 6.90
CA THR A 367 -46.89 9.73 5.55
C THR A 367 -48.03 10.33 4.69
N PRO A 368 -48.24 9.92 3.42
CA PRO A 368 -47.34 9.59 2.28
C PRO A 368 -47.81 10.24 0.95
N VAL A 369 -47.02 10.26 -0.15
CA VAL A 369 -47.50 10.05 -1.54
C VAL A 369 -46.32 9.64 -2.45
N ALA A 370 -46.42 8.46 -3.07
CA ALA A 370 -45.61 8.01 -4.22
C ALA A 370 -46.34 8.37 -5.53
N PRO A 371 -45.65 8.52 -6.68
CA PRO A 371 -45.34 7.37 -7.57
C PRO A 371 -43.95 7.51 -8.23
N ALA A 372 -43.32 6.58 -8.96
CA ALA A 372 -43.48 5.16 -9.26
C ALA A 372 -42.20 4.73 -10.04
N THR A 373 -41.89 3.43 -9.99
CA THR A 373 -41.09 2.64 -10.95
C THR A 373 -39.60 2.95 -11.11
N ALA A 374 -38.78 2.25 -10.32
CA ALA A 374 -37.56 1.60 -10.78
C ALA A 374 -37.37 0.28 -10.00
N GLU A 375 -36.93 -0.76 -10.70
CA GLU A 375 -36.77 -2.15 -10.26
C GLU A 375 -35.77 -2.31 -9.08
N PRO A 376 -35.87 -3.40 -8.31
CA PRO A 376 -35.55 -3.42 -6.88
C PRO A 376 -34.06 -3.38 -6.60
N ALA A 377 -33.60 -2.29 -5.97
CA ALA A 377 -32.42 -2.33 -5.13
C ALA A 377 -32.71 -3.28 -3.97
N GLN A 378 -31.81 -4.24 -3.75
CA GLN A 378 -31.83 -5.09 -2.57
C GLN A 378 -31.89 -4.19 -1.34
N GLU A 379 -32.99 -4.32 -0.58
CA GLU A 379 -33.22 -3.60 0.65
C GLU A 379 -32.02 -3.82 1.57
N GLU A 380 -31.23 -2.77 1.83
CA GLU A 380 -30.38 -2.72 3.01
C GLU A 380 -31.31 -2.83 4.21
N GLU A 381 -31.49 -4.04 4.71
CA GLU A 381 -32.20 -4.27 5.96
C GLU A 381 -31.59 -3.36 7.04
N PRO A 382 -32.41 -2.59 7.78
CA PRO A 382 -31.91 -1.79 8.88
C PRO A 382 -31.13 -2.70 9.83
N ALA A 383 -29.90 -2.32 10.19
CA ALA A 383 -29.09 -3.09 11.14
C ALA A 383 -29.73 -3.03 12.54
N TYR A 384 -30.70 -3.92 12.79
CA TYR A 384 -31.28 -4.12 14.10
C TYR A 384 -30.29 -4.87 14.98
N ALA A 385 -30.20 -4.48 16.25
CA ALA A 385 -29.49 -5.28 17.23
C ALA A 385 -30.17 -6.66 17.33
N THR A 386 -29.38 -7.72 17.46
CA THR A 386 -29.91 -9.07 17.64
C THR A 386 -30.78 -9.12 18.89
N ALA A 387 -31.97 -9.71 18.76
CA ALA A 387 -32.86 -9.94 19.91
C ALA A 387 -32.45 -11.17 20.75
N LYS A 388 -31.39 -11.88 20.33
CA LYS A 388 -30.92 -13.09 21.04
C LYS A 388 -30.32 -12.71 22.40
N THR A 389 -30.53 -13.57 23.39
CA THR A 389 -29.92 -13.50 24.72
C THR A 389 -29.43 -14.88 25.15
N GLY A 390 -28.38 -14.92 25.97
CA GLY A 390 -27.70 -16.17 26.35
C GLY A 390 -27.15 -16.94 25.14
N HIS A 391 -26.89 -16.24 24.03
CA HIS A 391 -26.36 -16.80 22.78
C HIS A 391 -24.84 -16.72 22.75
N ILE A 392 -24.26 -17.34 21.73
CA ILE A 392 -22.85 -17.21 21.40
C ILE A 392 -22.67 -16.10 20.36
N VAL A 393 -21.72 -15.20 20.58
CA VAL A 393 -21.26 -14.25 19.57
C VAL A 393 -20.01 -14.82 18.94
N LEU A 394 -20.10 -15.22 17.68
CA LEU A 394 -18.98 -15.75 16.89
C LEU A 394 -18.36 -14.63 16.06
N VAL A 395 -17.17 -14.19 16.43
CA VAL A 395 -16.40 -13.16 15.75
C VAL A 395 -15.49 -13.80 14.70
N GLY A 396 -15.79 -13.52 13.43
CA GLY A 396 -15.08 -14.04 12.26
C GLY A 396 -15.69 -15.34 11.72
N TYR A 397 -16.01 -15.35 10.43
CA TYR A 397 -16.51 -16.46 9.63
C TYR A 397 -15.48 -16.92 8.58
N GLY A 398 -14.22 -16.96 8.99
CA GLY A 398 -13.10 -17.51 8.20
C GLY A 398 -12.94 -19.03 8.42
N ARG A 399 -11.76 -19.57 8.10
CA ARG A 399 -11.45 -21.02 8.19
C ARG A 399 -11.86 -21.69 9.51
N VAL A 400 -11.58 -21.03 10.65
CA VAL A 400 -11.96 -21.56 11.97
C VAL A 400 -13.42 -21.24 12.28
N GLY A 401 -13.87 -20.02 11.96
CA GLY A 401 -15.24 -19.59 12.19
C GLY A 401 -16.30 -20.44 11.49
N THR A 402 -16.05 -20.89 10.25
CA THR A 402 -16.95 -21.79 9.53
C THR A 402 -17.10 -23.14 10.24
N VAL A 403 -16.00 -23.73 10.71
CA VAL A 403 -16.03 -25.01 11.45
C VAL A 403 -16.79 -24.85 12.77
N VAL A 404 -16.55 -23.75 13.49
CA VAL A 404 -17.28 -23.46 14.73
C VAL A 404 -18.77 -23.25 14.45
N ALA A 405 -19.13 -22.47 13.45
CA ALA A 405 -20.53 -22.20 13.10
C ALA A 405 -21.28 -23.46 12.69
N GLU A 406 -20.65 -24.34 11.90
CA GLU A 406 -21.23 -25.63 11.51
C GLU A 406 -21.48 -26.53 12.73
N ALA A 407 -20.49 -26.66 13.63
CA ALA A 407 -20.63 -27.44 14.85
C ALA A 407 -21.70 -26.86 15.80
N LEU A 408 -21.81 -25.53 15.91
CA LEU A 408 -22.86 -24.88 16.70
C LEU A 408 -24.25 -25.10 16.11
N ARG A 409 -24.38 -25.08 14.78
CA ARG A 409 -25.63 -25.37 14.07
C ARG A 409 -26.08 -26.81 14.30
N GLU A 410 -25.18 -27.78 14.16
CA GLU A 410 -25.48 -29.21 14.39
C GLU A 410 -25.99 -29.48 15.81
N ARG A 411 -25.43 -28.75 16.78
CA ARG A 411 -25.83 -28.84 18.20
C ARG A 411 -27.03 -27.95 18.55
N GLN A 412 -27.65 -27.29 17.57
CA GLN A 412 -28.78 -26.37 17.75
C GLN A 412 -28.53 -25.27 18.78
N VAL A 413 -27.28 -24.82 18.90
CA VAL A 413 -26.90 -23.73 19.82
C VAL A 413 -27.27 -22.40 19.16
N ARG A 414 -27.83 -21.47 19.95
CA ARG A 414 -28.17 -20.13 19.46
C ARG A 414 -26.91 -19.28 19.37
N PHE A 415 -26.59 -18.79 18.18
CA PHE A 415 -25.45 -17.90 17.97
C PHE A 415 -25.75 -16.81 16.93
N VAL A 416 -24.91 -15.78 16.93
CA VAL A 416 -24.85 -14.71 15.92
C VAL A 416 -23.42 -14.60 15.40
N VAL A 417 -23.25 -14.31 14.12
CA VAL A 417 -21.95 -14.13 13.48
C VAL A 417 -21.64 -12.64 13.35
N VAL A 418 -20.41 -12.24 13.66
CA VAL A 418 -19.88 -10.90 13.39
C VAL A 418 -18.79 -11.02 12.33
N GLU A 419 -18.96 -10.37 11.19
CA GLU A 419 -18.03 -10.44 10.06
C GLU A 419 -18.07 -9.14 9.25
N ASP A 420 -16.93 -8.67 8.75
CA ASP A 420 -16.83 -7.45 7.95
C ASP A 420 -16.54 -7.71 6.46
N ALA A 421 -16.00 -8.87 6.10
CA ALA A 421 -15.76 -9.21 4.70
C ALA A 421 -17.04 -9.65 3.98
N GLU A 422 -17.48 -8.87 3.00
CA GLU A 422 -18.71 -9.06 2.23
C GLU A 422 -18.90 -10.49 1.67
N ALA A 423 -17.83 -11.10 1.15
CA ALA A 423 -17.86 -12.46 0.65
C ALA A 423 -18.22 -13.50 1.74
N ARG A 424 -17.73 -13.30 2.98
CA ARG A 424 -18.01 -14.19 4.11
C ARG A 424 -19.36 -13.89 4.75
N VAL A 425 -19.76 -12.63 4.81
CA VAL A 425 -21.12 -12.22 5.21
C VAL A 425 -22.15 -12.92 4.32
N SER A 426 -21.94 -12.85 3.00
CA SER A 426 -22.81 -13.50 2.02
C SER A 426 -22.85 -15.02 2.21
N ALA A 427 -21.70 -15.66 2.45
CA ALA A 427 -21.63 -17.09 2.71
C ALA A 427 -22.33 -17.52 4.02
N ALA A 428 -22.19 -16.74 5.10
CA ALA A 428 -22.85 -17.01 6.38
C ALA A 428 -24.37 -16.84 6.27
N ARG A 429 -24.84 -15.79 5.59
CA ARG A 429 -26.28 -15.57 5.33
C ARG A 429 -26.88 -16.66 4.44
N ALA A 430 -26.16 -17.13 3.43
CA ALA A 430 -26.59 -18.25 2.59
C ALA A 430 -26.79 -19.55 3.38
N MET A 431 -26.09 -19.71 4.50
CA MET A 431 -26.26 -20.84 5.44
C MET A 431 -27.40 -20.63 6.44
N GLY A 432 -28.12 -19.50 6.36
CA GLY A 432 -29.24 -19.13 7.22
C GLY A 432 -28.84 -18.56 8.58
N PHE A 433 -27.58 -18.15 8.75
CA PHE A 433 -27.12 -17.54 10.00
C PHE A 433 -27.48 -16.06 10.09
N GLU A 434 -27.76 -15.61 11.31
CA GLU A 434 -27.89 -14.19 11.62
C GLU A 434 -26.49 -13.56 11.66
N VAL A 435 -26.27 -12.52 10.85
CA VAL A 435 -24.94 -11.89 10.66
C VAL A 435 -25.02 -10.41 10.93
N ILE A 436 -24.26 -9.94 11.92
CA ILE A 436 -23.98 -8.53 12.16
C ILE A 436 -22.75 -8.15 11.34
N VAL A 437 -22.93 -7.22 10.40
CA VAL A 437 -21.85 -6.78 9.52
C VAL A 437 -21.03 -5.71 10.22
N GLY A 438 -19.72 -5.96 10.36
CA GLY A 438 -18.77 -4.99 10.89
C GLY A 438 -17.65 -5.59 11.73
N ASN A 439 -16.70 -4.74 12.11
CA ASN A 439 -15.52 -5.13 12.87
C ASN A 439 -15.84 -5.22 14.38
N ALA A 440 -15.57 -6.39 14.98
CA ALA A 440 -15.84 -6.67 16.39
C ALA A 440 -14.99 -5.87 17.39
N ALA A 441 -13.92 -5.19 16.95
CA ALA A 441 -13.21 -4.21 17.77
C ALA A 441 -14.08 -2.96 18.06
N GLY A 442 -15.11 -2.71 17.24
CA GLY A 442 -16.03 -1.60 17.41
C GLY A 442 -17.12 -1.89 18.44
N VAL A 443 -17.22 -1.04 19.47
CA VAL A 443 -18.28 -1.10 20.51
C VAL A 443 -19.69 -1.16 19.91
N ARG A 444 -19.93 -0.40 18.82
CA ARG A 444 -21.23 -0.41 18.12
C ARG A 444 -21.61 -1.80 17.61
N VAL A 445 -20.64 -2.52 17.03
CA VAL A 445 -20.87 -3.85 16.44
C VAL A 445 -21.15 -4.86 17.55
N LEU A 446 -20.42 -4.80 18.66
CA LEU A 446 -20.67 -5.64 19.84
C LEU A 446 -22.04 -5.36 20.48
N ASN A 447 -22.48 -4.10 20.49
CA ASN A 447 -23.83 -3.75 20.94
C ASN A 447 -24.91 -4.29 19.99
N LEU A 448 -24.70 -4.20 18.67
CA LEU A 448 -25.60 -4.82 17.69
C LEU A 448 -25.63 -6.35 17.83
N ALA A 449 -24.52 -6.97 18.23
CA ALA A 449 -24.45 -8.39 18.55
C ALA A 449 -24.98 -8.75 19.95
N ASN A 450 -25.47 -7.77 20.72
CA ASN A 450 -26.04 -7.92 22.06
C ASN A 450 -25.11 -8.68 23.02
N VAL A 451 -23.82 -8.29 23.03
CA VAL A 451 -22.74 -8.94 23.80
C VAL A 451 -22.95 -8.84 25.32
N ASP A 452 -23.59 -7.77 25.78
CA ASP A 452 -24.03 -7.55 27.15
C ASP A 452 -24.89 -8.70 27.70
N MET A 453 -25.68 -9.34 26.84
CA MET A 453 -26.54 -10.48 27.17
C MET A 453 -26.04 -11.82 26.62
N ALA A 454 -24.88 -11.85 25.96
CA ALA A 454 -24.29 -13.08 25.43
C ALA A 454 -23.74 -13.98 26.55
N ALA A 455 -23.87 -15.30 26.37
CA ALA A 455 -23.28 -16.27 27.29
C ALA A 455 -21.80 -16.52 26.98
N THR A 456 -21.44 -16.48 25.70
CA THR A 456 -20.08 -16.77 25.23
C THR A 456 -19.72 -15.88 24.04
N VAL A 457 -18.47 -15.43 23.99
CA VAL A 457 -17.88 -14.75 22.84
C VAL A 457 -16.73 -15.60 22.32
N ILE A 458 -16.82 -16.04 21.06
CA ILE A 458 -15.76 -16.79 20.40
C ILE A 458 -15.06 -15.86 19.41
N VAL A 459 -13.77 -15.62 19.61
CA VAL A 459 -12.94 -14.78 18.74
C VAL A 459 -12.09 -15.68 17.85
N ALA A 460 -12.54 -15.88 16.60
CA ALA A 460 -11.95 -16.81 15.63
C ALA A 460 -11.09 -16.13 14.55
N ILE A 461 -10.93 -14.80 14.62
CA ILE A 461 -10.09 -14.02 13.71
C ILE A 461 -8.60 -14.24 14.00
N PRO A 462 -7.73 -14.30 12.98
CA PRO A 462 -6.30 -14.58 13.14
C PRO A 462 -5.44 -13.32 13.45
N ASN A 463 -6.04 -12.14 13.47
CA ASN A 463 -5.34 -10.88 13.71
C ASN A 463 -5.25 -10.61 15.22
N ALA A 464 -4.05 -10.71 15.80
CA ALA A 464 -3.82 -10.56 17.23
C ALA A 464 -4.31 -9.22 17.81
N PHE A 465 -4.17 -8.11 17.07
CA PHE A 465 -4.56 -6.79 17.54
C PHE A 465 -6.08 -6.63 17.56
N GLU A 466 -6.76 -7.03 16.48
CA GLU A 466 -8.23 -6.99 16.41
C GLU A 466 -8.85 -7.98 17.39
N ALA A 467 -8.27 -9.18 17.53
CA ALA A 467 -8.70 -10.17 18.50
C ALA A 467 -8.58 -9.60 19.93
N GLY A 468 -7.44 -8.97 20.25
CA GLY A 468 -7.23 -8.31 21.54
C GLY A 468 -8.27 -7.22 21.82
N GLN A 469 -8.51 -6.32 20.87
CA GLN A 469 -9.52 -5.27 21.01
C GLN A 469 -10.94 -5.85 21.17
N ALA A 470 -11.31 -6.86 20.37
CA ALA A 470 -12.61 -7.52 20.50
C ALA A 470 -12.77 -8.19 21.88
N VAL A 471 -11.73 -8.87 22.39
CA VAL A 471 -11.71 -9.47 23.73
C VAL A 471 -11.86 -8.41 24.81
N GLU A 472 -11.07 -7.33 24.76
CA GLU A 472 -11.07 -6.27 25.75
C GLU A 472 -12.45 -5.58 25.81
N GLN A 473 -13.02 -5.24 24.65
CA GLN A 473 -14.34 -4.60 24.58
C GLN A 473 -15.47 -5.55 24.98
N ALA A 474 -15.41 -6.82 24.58
CA ALA A 474 -16.37 -7.83 25.03
C ALA A 474 -16.34 -8.01 26.55
N ARG A 475 -15.15 -8.04 27.16
CA ARG A 475 -15.02 -8.14 28.63
C ARG A 475 -15.55 -6.88 29.34
N LYS A 476 -15.31 -5.69 28.79
CA LYS A 476 -15.86 -4.43 29.31
C LYS A 476 -17.39 -4.39 29.23
N SER A 477 -17.96 -4.87 28.11
CA SER A 477 -19.41 -4.92 27.89
C SER A 477 -20.09 -5.96 28.77
N ASN A 478 -19.52 -7.16 28.88
CA ASN A 478 -20.06 -8.25 29.68
C ASN A 478 -18.96 -8.91 30.54
N PRO A 479 -18.82 -8.47 31.81
CA PRO A 479 -17.83 -9.03 32.73
C PRO A 479 -18.02 -10.52 33.04
N LYS A 480 -19.20 -11.10 32.74
CA LYS A 480 -19.55 -12.49 33.06
C LYS A 480 -19.48 -13.43 31.86
N ALA A 481 -19.35 -12.91 30.62
CA ALA A 481 -19.28 -13.74 29.44
C ALA A 481 -18.04 -14.66 29.47
N LEU A 482 -18.22 -15.90 29.00
CA LEU A 482 -17.09 -16.77 28.68
C LEU A 482 -16.48 -16.29 27.36
N ILE A 483 -15.22 -15.88 27.37
CA ILE A 483 -14.51 -15.42 26.18
C ILE A 483 -13.50 -16.49 25.78
N VAL A 484 -13.69 -17.07 24.60
CA VAL A 484 -12.78 -18.05 23.98
C VAL A 484 -12.12 -17.38 22.79
N ALA A 485 -10.79 -17.30 22.79
CA ALA A 485 -10.05 -16.68 21.71
C ALA A 485 -9.05 -17.66 21.08
N ARG A 486 -8.78 -17.46 19.80
CA ARG A 486 -7.71 -18.17 19.09
C ARG A 486 -6.39 -17.39 19.20
N ALA A 487 -5.28 -18.10 19.35
CA ALA A 487 -3.92 -17.55 19.24
C ALA A 487 -3.05 -18.39 18.28
N HIS A 488 -1.95 -17.80 17.83
CA HIS A 488 -0.92 -18.37 16.94
C HIS A 488 0.48 -18.39 17.55
N SER A 489 0.65 -17.81 18.74
CA SER A 489 1.91 -17.78 19.47
C SER A 489 1.64 -17.78 20.97
N ASP A 490 2.63 -18.19 21.75
CA ASP A 490 2.54 -18.17 23.21
C ASP A 490 2.44 -16.71 23.72
N GLU A 491 3.09 -15.74 23.06
CA GLU A 491 2.99 -14.32 23.40
C GLU A 491 1.56 -13.77 23.17
N GLU A 492 0.91 -14.19 22.08
CA GLU A 492 -0.48 -13.82 21.82
C GLU A 492 -1.44 -14.47 22.82
N GLU A 493 -1.17 -15.71 23.24
CA GLU A 493 -1.92 -16.39 24.29
C GLU A 493 -1.90 -15.58 25.59
N GLU A 494 -0.71 -15.15 26.02
CA GLU A 494 -0.53 -14.33 27.21
C GLU A 494 -1.24 -12.97 27.06
N HIS A 495 -1.09 -12.32 25.90
CA HIS A 495 -1.72 -11.04 25.62
C HIS A 495 -3.25 -11.10 25.71
N LEU A 496 -3.89 -12.09 25.06
CA LEU A 496 -5.34 -12.24 25.06
C LEU A 496 -5.89 -12.57 26.45
N LYS A 497 -5.17 -13.37 27.25
CA LYS A 497 -5.52 -13.61 28.66
C LYS A 497 -5.44 -12.33 29.48
N SER A 498 -4.40 -11.51 29.28
CA SER A 498 -4.24 -10.24 29.98
C SER A 498 -5.39 -9.25 29.71
N LEU A 499 -6.02 -9.34 28.52
CA LEU A 499 -7.18 -8.52 28.12
C LEU A 499 -8.53 -9.10 28.58
N GLY A 500 -8.54 -10.28 29.19
CA GLY A 500 -9.73 -10.86 29.80
C GLY A 500 -10.35 -12.04 29.04
N ALA A 501 -9.63 -12.68 28.11
CA ALA A 501 -10.03 -13.98 27.58
C ALA A 501 -9.96 -15.05 28.68
N ASN A 502 -10.98 -15.91 28.78
CA ASN A 502 -11.00 -17.00 29.77
C ASN A 502 -10.22 -18.21 29.27
N VAL A 503 -10.42 -18.55 28.01
CA VAL A 503 -9.79 -19.68 27.34
C VAL A 503 -9.15 -19.16 26.07
N VAL A 504 -7.88 -19.47 25.88
CA VAL A 504 -7.18 -19.16 24.64
C VAL A 504 -6.66 -20.47 24.06
N ILE A 505 -6.99 -20.71 22.81
CA ILE A 505 -6.65 -21.93 22.08
C ILE A 505 -5.52 -21.61 21.11
N LEU A 506 -4.36 -22.20 21.35
CA LEU A 506 -3.19 -22.09 20.47
C LEU A 506 -3.33 -23.06 19.29
N GLY A 507 -3.47 -22.53 18.08
CA GLY A 507 -3.78 -23.34 16.90
C GLY A 507 -2.75 -24.43 16.62
N GLU A 508 -1.47 -24.12 16.77
CA GLU A 508 -0.35 -25.03 16.54
C GLU A 508 -0.36 -26.19 17.56
N ARG A 509 -0.80 -25.94 18.80
CA ARG A 509 -0.92 -26.97 19.84
C ARG A 509 -2.07 -27.91 19.55
N GLU A 510 -3.24 -27.39 19.16
CA GLU A 510 -4.39 -28.22 18.79
C GLU A 510 -4.11 -29.05 17.53
N ILE A 511 -3.37 -28.51 16.56
CA ILE A 511 -2.92 -29.28 15.39
C ILE A 511 -2.00 -30.43 15.84
N ALA A 512 -1.05 -30.15 16.74
CA ALA A 512 -0.16 -31.19 17.26
C ALA A 512 -0.93 -32.28 18.03
N LEU A 513 -1.91 -31.90 18.86
CA LEU A 513 -2.80 -32.85 19.55
C LEU A 513 -3.62 -33.67 18.55
N GLY A 514 -4.18 -33.04 17.51
CA GLY A 514 -4.90 -33.74 16.45
C GLY A 514 -4.02 -34.73 15.68
N MET A 515 -2.73 -34.44 15.49
CA MET A 515 -1.79 -35.41 14.91
C MET A 515 -1.55 -36.60 15.84
N VAL A 516 -1.45 -36.38 17.15
CA VAL A 516 -1.32 -37.44 18.16
C VAL A 516 -2.57 -38.32 18.19
N ASP A 517 -3.76 -37.72 18.09
CA ASP A 517 -5.04 -38.43 18.08
C ASP A 517 -5.23 -39.32 16.83
N VAL A 518 -4.51 -39.05 15.74
CA VAL A 518 -4.51 -39.91 14.53
C VAL A 518 -3.55 -41.10 14.66
N VAL A 519 -2.52 -40.96 15.49
CA VAL A 519 -1.49 -42.00 15.69
C VAL A 519 -1.87 -42.98 16.80
N ASN A 520 -2.74 -42.57 17.74
CA ASN A 520 -3.38 -43.45 18.73
C ASN A 520 -4.65 -44.09 18.15
#